data_AF-A0A958N702-F1
#
_entry.id   AF-A0A958N702-F1
#
_cell.length_a   1.000
_cell.length_b   1.000
_cell.length_c   1.000
_cell.angle_alpha   90.00
_cell.angle_beta   90.00
_cell.angle_gamma   90.00
#
_symmetry.space_group_name_H-M   'P 1'
#
loop_
_entity.id
_entity.type
_entity.pdbx_description
1 polymer ?
#
loop_
_entity_poly.entity_id
_entity_poly.type
_entity_poly.pdbx_seq_one_letter_code
_entity_poly.pdbx_strand_id
1 'polypeptide(L)'
;SVLGMRKEEFGNGRVALKFGGQKINLHQYGNEFEPKAEIPKPGSEDLCFIAETGLAEAMEHVQREGIGIIEGPVQRTGANGPIMSFYFRDPEGNLIEVANYENHT
;
A
#
# COMPACT_ATOMS: atom_id res chain seq x y z
N SER A 1 -9.02 -7.24 5.99
CA SER A 1 -7.65 -6.67 5.92
C SER A 1 -7.33 -6.52 4.45
N VAL A 2 -7.19 -5.29 3.97
CA VAL A 2 -7.31 -4.95 2.54
C VAL A 2 -6.11 -5.41 1.71
N LEU A 3 -4.90 -5.16 2.21
CA LEU A 3 -3.66 -5.48 1.51
C LEU A 3 -3.00 -6.78 1.99
N GLY A 4 -3.66 -7.56 2.85
CA GLY A 4 -3.11 -8.80 3.39
C GLY A 4 -1.84 -8.63 4.25
N MET A 5 -1.44 -7.40 4.58
CA MET A 5 -0.25 -7.15 5.41
C MET A 5 -0.44 -7.67 6.84
N ARG A 6 0.67 -8.10 7.45
CA ARG A 6 0.67 -8.59 8.84
C ARG A 6 1.12 -7.49 9.79
N LYS A 7 0.29 -7.14 10.77
CA LYS A 7 0.69 -6.29 11.90
C LYS A 7 1.76 -7.00 12.74
N GLU A 8 2.82 -6.28 13.07
CA GLU A 8 3.87 -6.73 13.98
C GLU A 8 4.10 -5.66 15.06
N GLU A 9 4.22 -6.11 16.30
CA GLU A 9 4.62 -5.27 17.44
C GLU A 9 6.03 -5.67 17.87
N PHE A 10 6.89 -4.68 18.11
CA PHE A 10 8.31 -4.93 18.42
C PHE A 10 8.89 -3.82 19.29
N GLY A 11 9.95 -4.16 20.04
CA GLY A 11 10.61 -3.22 20.95
C GLY A 11 9.65 -2.59 21.96
N ASN A 12 9.88 -1.31 22.28
CA ASN A 12 9.06 -0.54 23.22
C ASN A 12 7.76 -0.04 22.57
N GLY A 13 6.87 -0.96 22.21
CA GLY A 13 5.52 -0.64 21.71
C GLY A 13 5.48 -0.09 20.28
N ARG A 14 6.51 -0.33 19.47
CA ARG A 14 6.50 0.06 18.06
C ARG A 14 5.63 -0.90 17.25
N VAL A 15 4.91 -0.36 16.27
CA VAL A 15 4.03 -1.13 15.39
C VAL A 15 4.52 -1.00 13.95
N ALA A 16 4.44 -2.09 13.18
CA ALA A 16 4.69 -2.09 11.74
C ALA A 16 3.70 -2.97 10.99
N LEU A 17 3.57 -2.72 9.69
CA LEU A 17 2.92 -3.59 8.72
C LEU A 17 3.99 -4.29 7.89
N LYS A 18 4.02 -5.63 7.95
CA LYS A 18 4.94 -6.48 7.19
C LYS A 18 4.29 -7.05 5.94
N PHE A 19 5.05 -7.09 4.85
CA PHE A 19 4.69 -7.68 3.57
C PHE A 19 5.95 -8.14 2.83
N GLY A 20 5.92 -9.35 2.27
CA GLY A 20 7.12 -9.96 1.65
C GLY A 20 8.34 -9.91 2.60
N GLY A 21 9.46 -9.40 2.08
CA GLY A 21 10.68 -9.14 2.85
C GLY A 21 10.81 -7.72 3.41
N GLN A 22 9.75 -6.91 3.38
CA GLN A 22 9.75 -5.48 3.70
C GLN A 22 8.73 -5.15 4.80
N LYS A 23 8.76 -3.90 5.28
CA LYS A 23 7.77 -3.38 6.23
C LYS A 23 7.60 -1.86 6.13
N ILE A 24 6.45 -1.38 6.60
CA ILE A 24 6.18 0.03 6.90
C ILE A 24 6.05 0.16 8.42
N ASN A 25 6.87 1.01 9.06
CA ASN A 25 6.69 1.34 10.47
C ASN A 25 5.57 2.38 10.61
N LEU A 26 4.72 2.22 11.62
CA LEU A 26 3.63 3.15 11.91
C LEU A 26 4.01 4.02 13.10
N HIS A 27 3.98 5.33 12.90
CA HIS A 27 4.08 6.34 13.96
C HIS A 27 2.73 7.03 14.05
N GLN A 28 2.18 7.15 15.27
CA GLN A 28 0.97 7.92 15.47
C GLN A 28 1.29 9.41 15.34
N TYR A 29 0.49 10.14 14.57
CA TYR A 29 0.68 11.59 14.40
C TYR A 29 0.60 12.32 15.75
N GLY A 30 1.58 13.19 16.01
CA GLY A 30 1.76 13.87 17.29
C GLY A 30 2.45 13.05 18.39
N ASN A 31 2.74 11.77 18.14
CA ASN A 31 3.46 10.88 19.05
C ASN A 31 4.50 10.03 18.28
N GLU A 32 5.25 10.67 17.39
CA GLU A 32 6.26 9.98 16.61
C GLU A 32 7.54 9.71 17.41
N PHE A 33 8.28 8.68 17.01
CA PHE A 33 9.62 8.43 17.54
C PHE A 33 10.67 9.24 16.76
N GLU A 34 11.69 9.75 17.46
CA GLU A 34 12.85 10.40 16.82
C GLU A 34 13.94 9.38 16.41
N PRO A 35 14.69 9.66 15.32
CA PRO A 35 14.46 10.74 14.35
C PRO A 35 13.26 10.43 13.42
N LYS A 36 12.61 11.48 12.93
CA LYS A 36 11.49 11.39 11.97
C LYS A 36 11.67 12.33 10.78
N ALA A 37 10.73 12.26 9.83
CA ALA A 37 10.65 13.24 8.74
C ALA A 37 10.52 14.66 9.29
N GLU A 38 11.08 15.65 8.60
CA GLU A 38 11.04 17.05 9.04
C GLU A 38 9.60 17.57 9.23
N ILE A 39 8.69 17.16 8.34
CA ILE A 39 7.26 17.45 8.42
C ILE A 39 6.49 16.13 8.29
N PRO A 40 6.23 15.42 9.40
CA PRO A 40 5.34 14.26 9.38
C PRO A 40 3.94 14.71 8.99
N LYS A 41 3.32 14.04 8.02
CA LYS A 41 1.99 14.43 7.54
C LYS A 41 1.19 13.18 7.13
N PRO A 42 0.12 12.83 7.85
CA PRO A 42 -0.78 11.77 7.41
C PRO A 42 -1.40 12.10 6.04
N GLY A 43 -1.61 11.08 5.21
CA GLY A 43 -2.17 11.27 3.87
C GLY A 43 -1.18 11.81 2.84
N SER A 44 0.12 11.83 3.16
CA SER A 44 1.16 12.35 2.25
C SER A 44 1.89 11.27 1.45
N GLU A 45 1.64 10.00 1.73
CA GLU A 45 2.25 8.90 1.03
C GLU A 45 1.53 8.57 -0.30
N ASP A 46 2.33 8.26 -1.32
CA ASP A 46 1.91 7.74 -2.62
C ASP A 46 2.77 6.50 -2.91
N LEU A 47 2.15 5.32 -2.81
CA LEU A 47 2.85 4.03 -2.73
C LEU A 47 2.29 3.04 -3.75
N CYS A 48 3.20 2.42 -4.52
CA CYS A 48 2.88 1.32 -5.44
C CYS A 48 3.36 -0.02 -4.89
N PHE A 49 2.45 -0.99 -4.78
CA PHE A 49 2.72 -2.36 -4.35
C PHE A 49 2.50 -3.35 -5.49
N ILE A 50 3.50 -4.19 -5.74
CA ILE A 50 3.37 -5.31 -6.66
C ILE A 50 2.75 -6.49 -5.91
N ALA A 51 1.57 -6.90 -6.34
CA ALA A 51 0.88 -8.08 -5.82
C ALA A 51 1.22 -9.32 -6.66
N GLU A 52 1.23 -10.49 -6.02
CA GLU A 52 1.23 -11.79 -6.70
C GLU A 52 -0.18 -12.23 -7.09
N THR A 53 -1.19 -11.82 -6.31
CA THR A 53 -2.61 -12.01 -6.62
C THR A 53 -2.95 -11.30 -7.92
N GLY A 54 -3.76 -11.95 -8.77
CA GLY A 54 -4.21 -11.36 -10.02
C GLY A 54 -5.02 -10.09 -9.81
N LEU A 55 -4.78 -9.07 -10.64
CA LEU A 55 -5.31 -7.72 -10.44
C LEU A 55 -6.84 -7.68 -10.29
N ALA A 56 -7.56 -8.49 -11.07
CA ALA A 56 -9.02 -8.57 -11.00
C ALA A 56 -9.51 -9.10 -9.64
N GLU A 57 -8.87 -10.15 -9.12
CA GLU A 57 -9.19 -10.71 -7.79
C GLU A 57 -8.86 -9.71 -6.68
N ALA A 58 -7.72 -9.02 -6.79
CA ALA A 58 -7.33 -7.99 -5.85
C ALA A 58 -8.34 -6.82 -5.83
N MET A 59 -8.76 -6.34 -7.01
CA MET A 59 -9.79 -5.29 -7.12
C MET A 59 -11.13 -5.71 -6.49
N GLU A 60 -11.60 -6.93 -6.79
CA GLU A 60 -12.84 -7.47 -6.22
C GLU A 60 -12.75 -7.58 -4.69
N HIS A 61 -11.60 -8.01 -4.16
CA HIS A 61 -11.36 -8.04 -2.72
C HIS A 61 -11.46 -6.64 -2.09
N VAL A 62 -10.77 -5.65 -2.65
CA VAL A 62 -10.80 -4.27 -2.14
C VAL A 62 -12.21 -3.69 -2.14
N GLN A 63 -12.98 -3.90 -3.22
CA GLN A 63 -14.37 -3.45 -3.31
C GLN A 63 -15.27 -4.15 -2.27
N ARG A 64 -15.06 -5.44 -2.02
CA ARG A 64 -15.81 -6.22 -1.03
C ARG A 64 -15.51 -5.79 0.41
N GLU A 65 -14.31 -5.25 0.68
CA GLU A 65 -14.00 -4.59 1.96
C GLU A 65 -14.63 -3.18 2.05
N GLY A 66 -15.42 -2.75 1.06
CA GLY A 66 -16.17 -1.49 1.07
C GLY A 66 -15.37 -0.27 0.61
N ILE A 67 -14.22 -0.48 -0.04
CA ILE A 67 -13.31 0.58 -0.46
C ILE A 67 -13.57 0.93 -1.93
N GLY A 68 -13.77 2.22 -2.20
CA GLY A 68 -13.94 2.73 -3.55
C GLY A 68 -12.62 2.70 -4.34
N ILE A 69 -12.66 2.11 -5.53
CA ILE A 69 -11.57 2.21 -6.51
C ILE A 69 -11.63 3.60 -7.16
N ILE A 70 -10.51 4.31 -7.14
CA ILE A 70 -10.36 5.64 -7.75
C ILE A 70 -10.23 5.51 -9.28
N GLU A 71 -9.36 4.60 -9.71
CA GLU A 71 -9.02 4.35 -11.11
C GLU A 71 -8.48 2.92 -11.24
N GLY A 72 -8.73 2.26 -12.37
CA GLY A 72 -8.20 0.93 -12.66
C GLY A 72 -9.24 -0.03 -13.25
N PRO A 73 -8.80 -1.10 -13.95
CA PRO A 73 -7.41 -1.41 -14.25
C PRO A 73 -6.87 -0.47 -15.36
N VAL A 74 -5.68 0.10 -15.17
CA VAL A 74 -5.01 1.00 -16.13
C VAL A 74 -3.51 0.72 -16.26
N GLN A 75 -2.96 0.93 -17.45
CA GLN A 75 -1.53 0.71 -17.70
C GLN A 75 -0.69 1.85 -17.11
N ARG A 76 0.43 1.49 -16.51
CA ARG A 76 1.41 2.40 -15.88
C ARG A 76 2.84 1.92 -16.11
N THR A 77 3.80 2.77 -15.78
CA THR A 77 5.22 2.46 -15.85
C THR A 77 5.70 2.06 -14.46
N GLY A 78 5.97 0.77 -14.27
CA GLY A 78 6.64 0.27 -13.07
C GLY A 78 8.15 0.41 -13.15
N ALA A 79 8.82 0.13 -12.02
CA ALA A 79 10.27 0.24 -11.93
C ALA A 79 11.04 -0.65 -12.93
N ASN A 80 10.48 -1.83 -13.26
CA ASN A 80 11.12 -2.81 -14.15
C ASN A 80 10.40 -3.00 -15.50
N GLY A 81 9.44 -2.13 -15.84
CA GLY A 81 8.65 -2.26 -17.07
C GLY A 81 7.18 -1.92 -16.89
N PRO A 82 6.35 -2.14 -17.94
CA PRO A 82 4.91 -1.90 -17.88
C PRO A 82 4.24 -2.73 -16.79
N ILE A 83 3.32 -2.10 -16.07
CA ILE A 83 2.47 -2.71 -15.05
C ILE A 83 1.02 -2.36 -15.33
N MET A 84 0.12 -3.22 -14.85
CA MET A 84 -1.30 -2.96 -14.79
C MET A 84 -1.71 -2.68 -13.36
N SER A 85 -2.36 -1.53 -13.15
CA SER A 85 -2.56 -0.95 -11.83
C SER A 85 -4.02 -0.59 -11.55
N PHE A 86 -4.39 -0.57 -10.27
CA PHE A 86 -5.57 0.12 -9.77
C PHE A 86 -5.25 0.90 -8.49
N TYR A 87 -6.09 1.89 -8.18
CA TYR A 87 -5.84 2.88 -7.14
C TYR A 87 -6.99 2.97 -6.14
N PHE A 88 -6.66 3.17 -4.87
CA PHE A 88 -7.62 3.50 -3.81
C PHE A 88 -6.95 4.34 -2.70
N ARG A 89 -7.74 4.77 -1.70
CA ARG A 89 -7.21 5.47 -0.52
C ARG A 89 -7.17 4.58 0.71
N ASP A 90 -6.13 4.74 1.51
CA ASP A 90 -6.12 4.24 2.88
C ASP A 90 -6.92 5.18 3.83
N PRO A 91 -7.06 4.86 5.13
CA PRO A 91 -7.83 5.68 6.07
C PRO A 91 -7.34 7.12 6.25
N GLU A 92 -6.05 7.39 6.08
CA GLU A 92 -5.47 8.74 6.21
C GLU A 92 -5.48 9.51 4.87
N GLY A 93 -5.89 8.84 3.79
CA GLY A 93 -6.02 9.44 2.47
C GLY A 93 -4.80 9.23 1.57
N ASN A 94 -3.83 8.41 1.97
CA ASN A 94 -2.68 8.06 1.13
C ASN A 94 -3.13 7.43 -0.17
N LEU A 95 -2.40 7.71 -1.26
CA LEU A 95 -2.65 7.07 -2.53
C LEU A 95 -1.99 5.69 -2.53
N ILE A 96 -2.81 4.65 -2.65
CA ILE A 96 -2.33 3.28 -2.73
C ILE A 96 -2.59 2.77 -4.14
N GLU A 97 -1.51 2.43 -4.82
CA GLU A 97 -1.50 1.70 -6.09
C GLU A 97 -1.21 0.23 -5.83
N VAL A 98 -2.04 -0.65 -6.36
CA VAL A 98 -1.78 -2.10 -6.42
C VAL A 98 -1.63 -2.49 -7.88
N ALA A 99 -0.57 -3.23 -8.19
CA ALA A 99 -0.23 -3.57 -9.57
C ALA A 99 0.30 -4.99 -9.75
N ASN A 100 0.19 -5.51 -10.97
CA ASN A 100 0.95 -6.66 -11.43
C ASN A 100 1.84 -6.25 -12.61
N TYR A 101 3.01 -6.90 -12.76
CA TYR A 101 3.75 -6.84 -14.02
C TYR A 101 2.96 -7.58 -15.11
N GLU A 102 2.95 -7.04 -16.32
CA GLU A 102 2.43 -7.76 -17.47
C GLU A 102 3.37 -8.94 -17.74
N ASN A 103 2.86 -10.17 -17.69
CA ASN A 103 3.61 -11.32 -18.18
C ASN A 103 3.73 -11.16 -19.69
N HIS A 104 4.94 -10.90 -20.19
CA HIS A 104 5.26 -11.11 -21.59
C HIS A 104 5.21 -12.62 -21.86
N THR A 105 4.06 -13.11 -22.32
CA THR A 105 4.00 -14.41 -23.03
C THR A 105 4.76 -14.32 -24.34
#